data_AF-A0A4Q5RVG5-F1
#
_entry.id   AF-A0A4Q5RVG5-F1
#
_cell.length_a   1.000
_cell.length_b   1.000
_cell.length_c   1.000
_cell.angle_alpha   90.00
_cell.angle_beta   90.00
_cell.angle_gamma   90.00
#
_symmetry.space_group_name_H-M   'P 1'
#
loop_
_entity.id
_entity.type
_entity.pdbx_description
1 polymer ?
#
loop_
_entity_poly.entity_id
_entity_poly.type
_entity_poly.pdbx_seq_one_letter_code
_entity_poly.pdbx_strand_id
1 'polypeptide(L)'
;SKKGAGGGYYLLKTAEEIKLSAIIRVIDGPIALLPCVSLNFYEKCAECVDEHYCGIRDVMANVRDATLKILGDTSIADMVGREDILAGKEGKVADDRVVG
;
A
#
# COMPACT_ATOMS: atom_id res chain seq x y z
N SER A 1 -13.71 -10.63 -16.08
CA SER A 1 -14.06 -11.99 -15.62
C SER A 1 -14.75 -12.73 -16.76
N LYS A 2 -14.67 -14.06 -16.78
CA LYS A 2 -15.43 -14.90 -17.72
C LYS A 2 -16.34 -15.82 -16.93
N LYS A 3 -17.64 -15.82 -17.24
CA LYS A 3 -18.63 -16.72 -16.64
C LYS A 3 -18.72 -18.04 -17.43
N GLY A 4 -19.12 -19.12 -16.77
CA GLY A 4 -19.30 -20.45 -17.36
C GLY A 4 -18.22 -21.46 -16.95
N ALA A 5 -18.34 -22.71 -17.42
CA ALA A 5 -17.33 -23.74 -17.20
C ALA A 5 -15.99 -23.30 -17.82
N GLY A 6 -14.92 -23.33 -17.02
CA GLY A 6 -13.61 -22.77 -17.39
C GLY A 6 -13.51 -21.24 -17.26
N GLY A 7 -14.46 -20.60 -16.57
CA GLY A 7 -14.43 -19.19 -16.23
C GLY A 7 -13.42 -18.83 -15.13
N GLY A 8 -13.29 -17.54 -14.84
CA GLY A 8 -12.35 -17.04 -13.84
C GLY A 8 -12.13 -15.53 -13.87
N TYR A 9 -11.21 -15.09 -13.00
CA TYR A 9 -10.71 -13.71 -12.94
C TYR A 9 -9.27 -13.69 -13.46
N TYR A 10 -8.94 -12.60 -14.14
CA TYR A 10 -7.61 -12.31 -14.64
C TYR A 10 -7.29 -10.86 -14.26
N LEU A 11 -6.00 -10.56 -14.12
CA LEU A 11 -5.57 -9.18 -13.93
C LEU A 11 -5.88 -8.38 -15.21
N LEU A 12 -6.44 -7.18 -15.03
CA LEU A 12 -6.70 -6.26 -16.14
C LEU A 12 -5.43 -5.53 -16.62
N LYS A 13 -4.42 -5.46 -15.75
CA LYS A 13 -3.11 -4.84 -15.96
C LYS A 13 -2.01 -5.86 -15.67
N THR A 14 -0.77 -5.58 -16.05
CA THR A 14 0.33 -6.48 -15.67
C THR A 14 0.60 -6.40 -14.16
N ALA A 15 1.24 -7.43 -13.59
CA ALA A 15 1.45 -7.51 -12.14
C ALA A 15 2.34 -6.37 -11.60
N GLU A 16 3.24 -5.85 -12.44
CA GLU A 16 4.16 -4.74 -12.16
C GLU A 16 3.44 -3.39 -12.01
N GLU A 17 2.32 -3.22 -12.73
CA GLU A 17 1.53 -1.99 -12.73
C GLU A 17 0.57 -1.89 -11.53
N ILE A 18 0.33 -2.99 -10.82
CA ILE A 18 -0.66 -3.05 -9.73
C ILE A 18 0.05 -2.88 -8.39
N LYS A 19 0.06 -1.64 -7.88
CA LYS A 19 0.65 -1.30 -6.57
C LYS A 19 -0.24 -1.72 -5.40
N LEU A 20 0.36 -2.15 -4.29
CA LEU A 20 -0.38 -2.57 -3.09
C LEU A 20 -1.23 -1.46 -2.49
N SER A 21 -0.74 -0.21 -2.54
CA SER A 21 -1.52 0.95 -2.10
C SER A 21 -2.84 1.12 -2.86
N ALA A 22 -2.89 0.74 -4.15
CA ALA A 22 -4.12 0.77 -4.93
C ALA A 22 -5.08 -0.36 -4.51
N ILE A 23 -4.55 -1.55 -4.22
CA ILE A 23 -5.34 -2.70 -3.75
C ILE A 23 -5.97 -2.37 -2.40
N ILE A 24 -5.18 -1.91 -1.42
CA ILE A 24 -5.65 -1.59 -0.07
C ILE A 24 -6.72 -0.49 -0.12
N ARG A 25 -6.55 0.53 -0.96
CA ARG A 25 -7.58 1.58 -1.12
C ARG A 25 -8.93 1.06 -1.62
N VAL A 26 -8.92 0.03 -2.47
CA VAL A 26 -10.15 -0.56 -3.00
C VAL A 26 -10.83 -1.47 -1.97
N ILE A 27 -10.05 -2.17 -1.15
CA ILE A 27 -10.56 -3.19 -0.22
C ILE A 27 -10.84 -2.59 1.16
N ASP A 28 -9.83 -1.95 1.77
CA ASP A 28 -9.84 -1.48 3.16
C ASP A 28 -10.03 0.04 3.29
N GLY A 29 -9.84 0.78 2.20
CA GLY A 29 -10.06 2.22 2.15
C GLY A 29 -8.80 3.06 2.46
N PRO A 30 -8.91 4.17 3.22
CA PRO A 30 -7.81 5.10 3.41
C PRO A 30 -6.58 4.45 4.05
N ILE A 31 -5.40 4.69 3.48
CA ILE A 31 -4.12 4.30 4.09
C ILE A 31 -3.72 5.41 5.06
N ALA A 32 -4.37 5.47 6.21
CA ALA A 32 -4.08 6.38 7.30
C ALA A 32 -4.68 5.83 8.59
N LEU A 33 -3.94 5.90 9.70
CA LEU A 33 -4.43 5.42 11.00
C LEU A 33 -5.39 6.39 11.69
N LEU A 34 -5.40 7.66 11.25
CA LEU A 34 -6.32 8.68 11.73
C LEU A 34 -6.95 9.43 10.55
N PRO A 35 -8.22 9.86 10.67
CA PRO A 35 -8.90 10.60 9.61
C PRO A 35 -8.21 11.94 9.33
N CYS A 36 -7.66 12.60 10.34
CA CYS A 36 -7.03 13.93 10.22
C CYS A 36 -5.68 13.91 9.51
N VAL A 37 -5.15 12.71 9.24
CA VAL A 37 -3.97 12.51 8.39
C VAL A 37 -4.32 11.80 7.09
N SER A 38 -5.57 11.49 6.77
CA SER A 38 -5.90 10.90 5.47
C SER A 38 -5.67 11.90 4.33
N LEU A 39 -5.02 11.47 3.24
CA LEU A 39 -4.80 12.32 2.05
C LEU A 39 -6.03 12.38 1.11
N ASN A 40 -6.91 11.39 1.19
CA ASN A 40 -8.04 11.25 0.25
C ASN A 40 -9.41 11.35 0.94
N PHE A 41 -9.44 11.21 2.27
CA PHE A 41 -10.65 11.13 3.08
C PHE A 41 -10.40 11.85 4.40
N TYR A 42 -9.96 13.10 4.33
CA TYR A 42 -9.62 13.90 5.51
C TYR A 42 -10.88 14.19 6.33
N GLU A 43 -10.77 14.01 7.64
CA GLU A 43 -11.75 14.48 8.62
C GLU A 43 -11.03 14.84 9.93
N LYS A 44 -11.46 15.92 10.59
CA LYS A 44 -10.89 16.33 11.88
C LYS A 44 -11.15 15.25 12.94
N CYS A 45 -10.12 14.88 13.70
CA CYS A 45 -10.27 13.90 14.78
C CYS A 45 -11.02 14.49 15.98
N ALA A 46 -11.79 13.68 16.71
CA ALA A 46 -12.55 14.15 17.87
C ALA A 46 -11.64 14.61 19.03
N GLU A 47 -10.43 14.07 19.08
CA GLU A 47 -9.40 14.35 20.08
C GLU A 47 -8.58 15.60 19.75
N CYS A 48 -8.75 16.15 18.55
CA CYS A 48 -7.97 17.28 18.06
C CYS A 48 -8.58 18.59 18.59
N VAL A 49 -8.01 19.16 19.66
CA VAL A 49 -8.37 20.52 20.12
C VAL A 49 -8.01 21.53 19.02
N ASP A 50 -6.75 21.52 18.59
CA ASP A 50 -6.22 22.30 17.48
C ASP A 50 -5.21 21.45 16.71
N GLU A 51 -5.32 21.43 15.38
CA GLU A 51 -4.44 20.63 14.53
C GLU A 51 -3.06 21.25 14.36
N HIS A 52 -2.89 22.55 14.60
CA HIS A 52 -1.63 23.25 14.41
C HIS A 52 -0.54 22.79 15.40
N TYR A 53 -0.94 22.37 16.59
CA TYR A 53 -0.03 21.87 17.63
C TYR A 53 -0.38 20.44 18.10
N CYS A 54 -1.15 19.69 17.30
CA CYS A 54 -1.47 18.30 17.60
C CYS A 54 -0.26 17.39 17.29
N GLY A 55 0.53 17.06 18.32
CA GLY A 55 1.69 16.17 18.16
C GLY A 55 1.31 14.74 17.68
N ILE A 56 0.10 14.29 17.98
CA ILE A 56 -0.41 13.00 17.48
C ILE A 56 -0.56 13.05 15.95
N ARG A 57 -1.14 14.13 15.42
CA ARG A 57 -1.31 14.32 13.97
C ARG A 57 0.02 14.34 13.25
N ASP A 58 1.02 15.01 13.82
CA ASP A 58 2.38 15.07 13.25
C ASP A 58 3.03 13.68 13.13
N VAL A 59 3.08 12.93 14.24
CA VAL A 59 3.64 11.57 14.25
C VAL A 59 2.85 10.64 13.32
N MET A 60 1.52 10.72 13.32
CA MET A 60 0.68 9.86 12.49
C MET A 60 0.76 10.20 11.00
N ALA A 61 1.06 11.45 10.64
CA ALA A 61 1.37 11.83 9.26
C ALA A 61 2.66 11.16 8.79
N ASN A 62 3.70 11.12 9.64
CA ASN A 62 4.95 10.42 9.32
C ASN A 62 4.74 8.91 9.14
N VAL A 63 3.93 8.28 10.02
CA VAL A 63 3.57 6.86 9.87
C VAL A 63 2.86 6.62 8.55
N ARG A 64 1.84 7.43 8.23
CA ARG A 64 1.12 7.35 6.96
C ARG A 64 2.07 7.43 5.75
N ASP A 65 2.98 8.40 5.75
CA ASP A 65 3.88 8.63 4.61
C ASP A 65 4.88 7.49 4.44
N ALA A 66 5.41 6.94 5.53
CA ALA A 66 6.24 5.74 5.50
C ALA A 66 5.48 4.52 4.97
N THR A 67 4.24 4.31 5.43
CA THR A 67 3.37 3.24 4.95
C THR A 67 3.06 3.40 3.46
N LEU A 68 2.70 4.61 3.01
CA LEU A 68 2.42 4.90 1.61
C LEU A 68 3.64 4.69 0.72
N LYS A 69 4.85 5.01 1.19
CA LYS A 69 6.07 4.73 0.45
C LYS A 69 6.24 3.22 0.22
N ILE A 70 6.14 2.42 1.28
CA ILE A 70 6.30 0.95 1.19
C ILE A 70 5.25 0.35 0.25
N LEU A 71 3.97 0.70 0.44
CA LEU A 71 2.85 0.14 -0.32
C LEU A 71 2.71 0.72 -1.73
N GLY A 72 3.16 1.96 -1.94
CA GLY A 72 3.17 2.66 -3.22
C GLY A 72 4.26 2.16 -4.16
N ASP A 73 5.41 1.78 -3.59
CA ASP A 73 6.54 1.28 -4.36
C ASP A 73 6.40 -0.23 -4.66
N THR A 74 5.70 -0.99 -3.80
CA THR A 74 5.52 -2.45 -3.98
C THR A 74 4.36 -2.78 -4.92
N SER A 75 4.61 -3.58 -5.95
CA SER A 75 3.63 -4.18 -6.87
C SER A 75 3.31 -5.64 -6.56
N ILE A 76 2.31 -6.23 -7.23
CA ILE A 76 2.04 -7.67 -7.15
C ILE A 76 3.25 -8.48 -7.64
N ALA A 77 3.92 -8.03 -8.71
CA ALA A 77 5.14 -8.69 -9.21
C ALA A 77 6.25 -8.70 -8.14
N ASP A 78 6.43 -7.59 -7.43
CA ASP A 78 7.41 -7.50 -6.34
C ASP A 78 7.08 -8.46 -5.19
N MET A 79 5.79 -8.67 -4.88
CA MET A 79 5.38 -9.65 -3.88
C MET A 79 5.75 -11.07 -4.27
N VAL A 80 5.46 -11.48 -5.51
CA VAL A 80 5.84 -12.81 -6.02
C VAL A 80 7.35 -12.99 -5.99
N GLY A 81 8.11 -11.96 -6.40
CA GLY A 81 9.57 -11.97 -6.30
C GLY A 81 10.08 -12.13 -4.86
N ARG A 82 9.45 -11.46 -3.90
CA ARG A 82 9.77 -11.64 -2.46
C ARG A 82 9.48 -13.05 -1.98
N GLU A 83 8.36 -13.66 -2.38
CA GLU A 83 8.04 -15.05 -2.03
C GLU A 83 9.10 -16.04 -2.56
N ASP A 84 9.55 -15.86 -3.80
CA ASP A 84 10.59 -16.71 -4.38
C ASP A 84 11.91 -16.61 -3.62
N ILE A 85 12.30 -15.39 -3.20
CA ILE A 85 13.51 -15.15 -2.39
C ILE A 85 13.38 -15.82 -1.02
N LEU A 86 12.24 -15.62 -0.33
CA LEU A 86 11.99 -16.21 0.98
C LEU A 86 11.90 -17.74 0.92
N ALA A 87 11.47 -18.29 -0.22
CA ALA A 87 11.46 -19.73 -0.50
C ALA A 87 12.83 -20.28 -0.95
N GLY A 88 13.86 -19.44 -1.08
CA GLY A 88 15.21 -19.85 -1.48
C GLY A 88 15.36 -20.19 -2.97
N LYS A 89 14.46 -19.72 -3.83
CA LYS A 89 14.61 -19.83 -5.29
C LYS A 89 15.45 -18.65 -5.81
N GLU A 90 16.11 -18.81 -6.95
CA GLU A 90 16.75 -17.69 -7.67
C GLU A 90 15.69 -16.66 -8.10
N GLY A 91 15.37 -15.70 -7.24
CA GLY A 91 14.43 -14.62 -7.53
C GLY A 91 15.09 -13.53 -8.35
N LYS A 92 14.50 -13.16 -9.49
CA LYS A 92 14.84 -11.92 -10.19
C LYS A 92 14.23 -10.74 -9.43
N VAL A 93 15.02 -10.07 -8.60
CA VAL A 93 14.63 -8.77 -8.03
C VAL A 93 14.75 -7.71 -9.12
N ALA A 94 13.68 -6.94 -9.33
CA ALA A 94 13.78 -5.66 -9.99
C ALA A 94 14.23 -4.61 -8.95
N ASP A 95 15.44 -4.07 -9.14
CA ASP A 95 15.97 -2.82 -8.56
C ASP A 95 16.54 -2.81 -7.12
N ASP A 96 17.84 -3.12 -7.01
CA ASP A 96 18.95 -2.26 -6.53
C ASP A 96 18.84 -1.37 -5.26
N ARG A 97 17.90 -1.62 -4.34
CA ARG A 97 17.86 -0.93 -3.04
C ARG A 97 17.88 -1.89 -1.85
N VAL A 98 18.99 -2.62 -1.73
CA VAL A 98 19.46 -3.06 -0.41
C VAL A 98 20.08 -1.84 0.27
N VAL A 99 19.25 -1.10 1.01
CA VAL A 99 19.73 -0.08 1.94
C VAL A 99 20.52 -0.82 3.02
N GLY A 100 21.79 -0.44 3.17
CA GLY A 100 22.65 -0.86 4.29
C GLY A 100 22.25 -0.25 5.62
#